data_AF-A0A7Y4S2J9-F1
#
_entry.id   AF-A0A7Y4S2J9-F1
#
_cell.length_a   1.000
_cell.length_b   1.000
_cell.length_c   1.000
_cell.angle_alpha   90.00
_cell.angle_beta   90.00
_cell.angle_gamma   90.00
#
_symmetry.space_group_name_H-M   'P 1'
#
loop_
_entity.id
_entity.type
_entity.pdbx_description
1 polymer ?
#
loop_
_entity_poly.entity_id
_entity_poly.type
_entity_poly.pdbx_seq_one_letter_code
_entity_poly.pdbx_strand_id
1 'polypeptide(L)'
;MPTTTLRTAGGSVVMAIPKRILELVNLHAGSVVDIDVRDGSLVIEPIKVRQYKLADLLAQCDLNAPLSDSENAWLDTPSVGLEQHP
;
A
#
# COMPACT_ATOMS: atom_id res chain seq x y z
N MET A 1 14.26 -30.56 6.25
CA MET A 1 13.25 -29.85 5.44
C MET A 1 11.90 -30.05 6.11
N PRO A 2 11.20 -28.99 6.53
CA PRO A 2 9.85 -29.14 7.05
C PRO A 2 8.90 -29.45 5.89
N THR A 3 8.04 -30.45 6.07
CA THR A 3 6.91 -30.74 5.18
C THR A 3 5.62 -30.31 5.86
N THR A 4 4.64 -29.90 5.06
CA THR A 4 3.32 -29.47 5.52
C THR A 4 2.28 -29.95 4.52
N THR A 5 1.04 -30.14 4.97
CA THR A 5 -0.06 -30.56 4.10
C THR A 5 -0.95 -29.37 3.76
N LEU A 6 -1.48 -29.39 2.54
CA LEU A 6 -2.52 -28.49 2.09
C LEU A 6 -3.87 -29.00 2.60
N ARG A 7 -4.71 -28.10 3.11
CA ARG A 7 -6.07 -28.42 3.57
C ARG A 7 -7.07 -27.39 3.07
N THR A 8 -8.29 -27.84 2.81
CA THR A 8 -9.40 -26.96 2.40
C THR A 8 -9.81 -26.03 3.53
N ALA A 9 -10.08 -24.77 3.20
CA ALA A 9 -10.65 -23.75 4.07
C ALA A 9 -11.64 -22.89 3.27
N GLY A 10 -12.94 -23.16 3.42
CA GLY A 10 -13.98 -22.54 2.59
C GLY A 10 -13.75 -22.82 1.10
N GLY A 11 -13.76 -21.78 0.27
CA GLY A 11 -13.44 -21.87 -1.17
C GLY A 11 -11.95 -21.83 -1.50
N SER A 12 -11.06 -22.05 -0.53
CA SER A 12 -9.60 -21.92 -0.68
C SER A 12 -8.84 -23.09 -0.05
N VAL A 13 -7.51 -23.09 -0.21
CA VAL A 13 -6.60 -24.07 0.38
C VAL A 13 -5.56 -23.34 1.20
N VAL A 14 -5.26 -23.85 2.40
CA VAL A 14 -4.28 -23.28 3.33
C VAL A 14 -3.24 -24.30 3.73
N MET A 15 -2.02 -23.84 4.06
CA MET A 15 -0.99 -24.63 4.70
C MET A 15 -0.41 -23.89 5.91
N ALA A 16 0.08 -24.64 6.90
CA ALA A 16 0.83 -24.04 7.99
C ALA A 16 2.27 -23.78 7.55
N ILE A 17 2.74 -22.54 7.71
CA ILE A 17 4.13 -22.15 7.48
C ILE A 17 4.83 -21.99 8.84
N PRO A 18 5.93 -22.73 9.12
CA PRO A 18 6.69 -22.57 10.35
C PRO A 18 7.21 -21.12 10.51
N LYS A 19 7.05 -20.54 11.71
CA LYS A 19 7.46 -19.15 12.01
C LYS A 19 8.90 -18.83 11.59
N ARG A 20 9.83 -19.75 11.86
CA ARG A 20 11.23 -19.62 11.47
C ARG A 20 11.41 -19.39 9.95
N ILE A 21 10.58 -19.98 9.09
CA ILE A 21 10.67 -19.78 7.64
C ILE A 21 10.16 -18.39 7.25
N LEU A 22 9.05 -17.94 7.84
CA LEU A 22 8.51 -16.60 7.62
C LEU A 22 9.53 -15.51 8.00
N GLU A 23 10.24 -15.69 9.10
CA GLU A 23 11.28 -14.76 9.57
C GLU A 23 12.44 -14.60 8.58
N LEU A 24 12.82 -15.65 7.85
CA LEU A 24 13.91 -15.60 6.85
C LEU A 24 13.61 -14.63 5.69
N VAL A 25 12.33 -14.35 5.44
CA VAL A 25 11.86 -13.45 4.38
C VAL A 25 11.17 -12.20 4.94
N ASN A 26 11.40 -11.88 6.23
CA ASN A 26 10.82 -10.73 6.95
C ASN A 26 9.28 -10.64 6.86
N LEU A 27 8.60 -11.79 6.81
CA LEU A 27 7.15 -11.86 6.87
C LEU A 27 6.66 -12.22 8.27
N HIS A 28 5.43 -11.80 8.56
CA HIS A 28 4.71 -12.15 9.78
C HIS A 28 3.23 -12.42 9.47
N ALA A 29 2.49 -12.98 10.43
CA ALA A 29 1.06 -13.17 10.27
C ALA A 29 0.37 -11.82 10.02
N GLY A 30 -0.41 -11.72 8.94
CA GLY A 30 -1.03 -10.48 8.50
C GLY A 30 -0.22 -9.65 7.51
N SER A 31 1.01 -10.04 7.18
CA SER A 31 1.74 -9.42 6.06
C SER A 31 1.01 -9.63 4.74
N VAL A 32 0.99 -8.59 3.90
CA VAL A 32 0.48 -8.68 2.53
C VAL A 32 1.57 -9.26 1.63
N VAL A 33 1.21 -10.26 0.84
CA VAL A 33 2.12 -10.99 -0.04
C VAL A 33 1.55 -11.07 -1.45
N ASP A 34 2.43 -11.16 -2.42
CA ASP A 34 2.10 -11.54 -3.78
C ASP A 34 2.29 -13.05 -3.94
N ILE A 35 1.43 -13.69 -4.74
CA ILE A 35 1.45 -15.13 -4.95
C ILE A 35 1.45 -15.39 -6.45
N ASP A 36 2.48 -16.08 -6.92
CA ASP A 36 2.72 -16.36 -8.34
C ASP A 36 3.14 -17.82 -8.56
N VAL A 37 3.07 -18.30 -9.80
CA VAL A 37 3.56 -19.63 -10.20
C VAL A 37 4.75 -19.44 -11.14
N ARG A 38 5.93 -19.85 -10.69
CA ARG A 38 7.17 -19.81 -11.47
C ARG A 38 7.76 -21.21 -11.56
N ASP A 39 7.96 -21.71 -12.78
CA ASP A 39 8.57 -23.03 -13.03
C ASP A 39 7.89 -24.18 -12.26
N GLY A 40 6.56 -24.17 -12.20
CA GLY A 40 5.77 -25.17 -11.47
C GLY A 40 5.83 -25.05 -9.95
N SER A 41 6.47 -23.99 -9.43
CA SER A 41 6.56 -23.69 -8.00
C SER A 41 5.65 -22.54 -7.63
N LEU A 42 4.93 -22.67 -6.51
CA LEU A 42 4.21 -21.55 -5.90
C LEU A 42 5.22 -20.64 -5.20
N VAL A 43 5.35 -19.41 -5.67
CA VAL A 43 6.26 -18.40 -5.12
C VAL A 43 5.45 -17.38 -4.34
N ILE A 44 5.87 -17.10 -3.11
CA ILE A 44 5.23 -16.13 -2.21
C ILE A 44 6.26 -15.05 -1.90
N GLU A 45 5.97 -13.81 -2.31
CA GLU A 45 6.90 -12.68 -2.16
C GLU A 45 6.30 -11.59 -1.27
N PRO A 46 7.08 -10.97 -0.37
CA PRO A 46 6.61 -9.82 0.40
C PRO A 46 6.26 -8.64 -0.53
N ILE A 47 5.06 -8.09 -0.41
CA ILE A 47 4.75 -6.83 -1.06
C ILE A 47 5.39 -5.71 -0.26
N LYS A 48 6.38 -5.04 -0.85
CA LYS A 48 6.91 -3.79 -0.29
C LYS A 48 5.86 -2.71 -0.45
N VAL A 49 5.10 -2.47 0.62
CA VAL A 49 4.24 -1.29 0.71
C VAL A 49 5.14 -0.07 0.55
N ARG A 50 4.87 0.78 -0.44
CA ARG A 50 5.58 2.04 -0.58
C ARG A 50 5.31 2.88 0.66
N GLN A 51 6.33 3.05 1.49
CA GLN A 51 6.31 4.02 2.56
C GLN A 51 6.75 5.35 1.97
N TYR A 52 5.80 6.27 1.82
CA TYR A 52 6.11 7.62 1.41
C TYR A 52 6.45 8.44 2.66
N LYS A 53 7.61 9.10 2.65
CA LYS A 53 7.86 10.19 3.62
C LYS A 53 7.29 11.46 3.03
N LEU A 54 6.71 12.31 3.89
CA LEU A 54 6.22 13.63 3.48
C LEU A 54 7.30 14.42 2.73
N ALA A 55 8.54 14.38 3.21
CA ALA A 55 9.68 15.02 2.54
C ALA A 55 9.91 14.51 1.11
N ASP A 56 9.80 13.20 0.89
CA ASP A 56 9.99 12.58 -0.43
C ASP A 56 8.85 12.96 -1.40
N LEU A 57 7.63 13.14 -0.87
CA LEU A 57 6.49 13.61 -1.66
C LEU A 57 6.63 15.09 -2.02
N LEU A 58 6.97 15.94 -1.05
CA LEU A 58 7.15 17.38 -1.27
C LEU A 58 8.30 17.69 -2.23
N ALA A 59 9.37 16.88 -2.23
CA ALA A 59 10.47 17.03 -3.16
C ALA A 59 10.08 16.81 -4.63
N GLN A 60 8.92 16.20 -4.90
CA GLN A 60 8.37 16.01 -6.26
C GLN A 60 7.48 17.18 -6.70
N CYS A 61 7.16 18.11 -5.79
CA CYS A 61 6.32 19.28 -6.08
C CYS A 61 7.19 20.50 -6.43
N ASP A 62 6.77 21.27 -7.43
CA ASP A 62 7.27 22.63 -7.61
C ASP A 62 6.43 23.58 -6.75
N LEU A 63 7.01 24.01 -5.61
CA LEU A 63 6.35 24.92 -4.67
C LEU A 63 6.20 26.34 -5.22
N ASN A 64 6.87 26.65 -6.34
CA ASN A 64 6.75 27.94 -7.02
C ASN A 64 5.91 27.84 -8.30
N ALA A 65 5.25 26.70 -8.54
CA ALA A 65 4.39 26.54 -9.68
C ALA A 65 3.31 27.64 -9.68
N PRO A 66 3.14 28.37 -10.80
CA PRO A 66 2.11 29.38 -10.90
C PRO A 66 0.73 28.71 -10.86
N LEU A 67 -0.22 29.34 -10.17
CA LEU A 67 -1.61 28.90 -10.14
C LEU A 67 -2.21 29.01 -11.56
N SER A 68 -2.94 27.97 -11.96
CA SER A 68 -3.70 27.97 -13.20
C SER A 68 -4.89 28.94 -13.15
N ASP A 69 -5.40 29.33 -14.31
CA ASP A 69 -6.59 30.18 -14.42
C ASP A 69 -7.80 29.59 -13.68
N SER A 70 -7.96 28.27 -13.69
CA SER A 70 -9.03 27.59 -12.94
C SER A 70 -8.85 27.66 -11.42
N GLU A 71 -7.62 27.59 -10.93
CA GLU A 71 -7.33 27.70 -9.50
C GLU A 71 -7.52 29.14 -9.01
N ASN A 72 -7.08 30.12 -9.82
CA ASN A 72 -7.35 31.53 -9.54
C ASN A 72 -8.85 31.82 -9.53
N ALA A 73 -9.61 31.34 -10.52
CA ALA A 73 -11.07 31.50 -10.55
C ALA A 73 -11.77 30.85 -9.33
N TRP A 74 -11.26 29.71 -8.85
CA TRP A 74 -11.77 29.08 -7.62
C TRP A 74 -11.47 29.93 -6.37
N LEU A 75 -10.25 30.47 -6.25
CA LEU A 75 -9.85 31.35 -5.12
C LEU A 75 -10.62 32.68 -5.10
N ASP A 76 -10.92 33.22 -6.27
CA ASP A 76 -11.66 34.48 -6.43
C ASP A 76 -13.18 34.30 -6.27
N THR A 77 -13.64 33.07 -6.03
CA THR A 77 -15.07 32.81 -5.81
C THR A 77 -15.50 33.45 -4.47
N PRO A 78 -16.53 34.31 -4.47
CA PRO A 78 -16.98 34.96 -3.24
C PRO A 78 -17.45 33.93 -2.22
N SER A 79 -17.16 34.18 -0.94
CA SER A 79 -17.64 33.33 0.14
C SER A 79 -19.17 33.25 0.12
N VAL A 80 -19.70 32.03 0.09
CA VAL A 80 -21.14 31.74 0.19
C VAL A 80 -21.52 31.08 1.53
N GLY A 81 -20.55 30.93 2.43
CA GLY A 81 -20.78 30.40 3.77
C GLY A 81 -21.54 31.39 4.66
N LEU A 82 -22.49 30.89 5.46
CA LEU A 82 -23.24 31.69 6.45
C LEU A 82 -22.50 31.85 7.79
N GLU A 83 -21.25 31.40 7.86
CA GLU A 83 -20.41 31.54 9.04
C GLU A 83 -19.94 33.00 9.17
N GLN A 84 -20.73 33.76 9.92
CA GLN A 84 -20.37 35.12 10.32
C GLN A 84 -19.15 35.06 11.24
N HIS A 85 -18.05 35.65 10.78
CA HIS A 85 -16.90 35.87 11.64
C HIS A 85 -17.19 37.12 12.49
N PRO A 86 -17.22 37.02 13.84
CA PRO A 86 -17.27 38.17 14.73
C PRO A 86 -15.97 38.98 14.69
#